data_AF-A0A965MFV6-F1
#
_entry.id   AF-A0A965MFV6-F1
#
_cell.length_a   1.000
_cell.length_b   1.000
_cell.length_c   1.000
_cell.angle_alpha   90.00
_cell.angle_beta   90.00
_cell.angle_gamma   90.00
#
_symmetry.space_group_name_H-M   'P 1'
#
loop_
_entity.id
_entity.type
_entity.pdbx_description
1 polymer ?
#
loop_
_entity_poly.entity_id
_entity_poly.type
_entity_poly.pdbx_seq_one_letter_code
_entity_poly.pdbx_strand_id
1 'polypeptide(L)'
;MSGVGAQTAPSTVKLIVGYVAGGPVDAAARVFAPALSRELGQTVVVENRAGAGGALAGQTVVKSPPNGSEIFFAASPTMTITPHVLKAMTFDPLKDMTALAPILSYANVLVTFQDIFVY
;
A
#
# COMPACT_ATOMS: atom_id res chain seq x y z
N MET A 1 28.58 22.31 -2.38
CA MET A 1 27.61 21.84 -1.38
C MET A 1 26.23 22.31 -1.81
N SER A 2 25.51 21.48 -2.57
CA SER A 2 24.17 21.82 -3.05
C SER A 2 23.22 21.83 -1.86
N GLY A 3 22.54 22.96 -1.65
CA GLY A 3 21.60 23.13 -0.56
C GLY A 3 20.50 22.07 -0.63
N VAL A 4 20.30 21.37 0.48
CA VAL A 4 19.05 20.65 0.74
C VAL A 4 17.98 21.73 0.81
N GLY A 5 17.30 21.96 -0.31
CA GLY A 5 16.08 22.75 -0.30
C GLY A 5 15.13 22.08 0.68
N ALA A 6 14.68 22.81 1.70
CA ALA A 6 13.68 22.33 2.63
C ALA A 6 12.44 21.93 1.82
N GLN A 7 12.28 20.63 1.56
CA GLN A 7 11.12 20.12 0.85
C GLN A 7 9.94 20.42 1.77
N THR A 8 9.10 21.39 1.37
CA THR A 8 7.90 21.73 2.14
C THR A 8 7.06 20.47 2.26
N ALA A 9 6.79 20.06 3.49
CA ALA A 9 6.06 18.83 3.75
C ALA A 9 4.66 18.92 3.11
N PRO A 10 4.14 17.84 2.49
CA PRO A 10 2.91 17.89 1.74
C PRO A 10 1.71 18.22 2.64
N SER A 11 0.78 19.07 2.19
CA SER A 11 -0.41 19.40 2.98
C SER A 11 -1.37 18.23 3.18
N THR A 12 -1.28 17.20 2.33
CA THR A 12 -2.06 15.97 2.40
C THR A 12 -1.21 14.81 1.93
N VAL A 13 -1.26 13.70 2.69
CA VAL A 13 -0.62 12.43 2.35
C VAL A 13 -1.69 11.45 1.90
N LYS A 14 -1.49 10.85 0.74
CA LYS A 14 -2.35 9.80 0.21
C LYS A 14 -1.77 8.45 0.55
N LEU A 15 -2.51 7.68 1.32
CA LEU A 15 -2.19 6.31 1.65
C LEU A 15 -2.82 5.40 0.58
N ILE A 16 -2.00 4.97 -0.38
CA ILE A 16 -2.46 4.26 -1.57
C ILE A 16 -2.62 2.78 -1.27
N VAL A 17 -3.81 2.23 -1.51
CA VAL A 17 -4.16 0.82 -1.30
C VAL A 17 -4.41 0.13 -2.64
N GLY A 18 -3.72 -0.98 -2.91
CA GLY A 18 -3.83 -1.73 -4.18
C GLY A 18 -5.04 -2.64 -4.34
N TYR A 19 -6.01 -2.54 -3.43
CA TYR A 19 -7.16 -3.45 -3.33
C TYR A 19 -8.46 -2.66 -3.19
N VAL A 20 -9.58 -3.31 -3.50
CA VAL A 20 -10.92 -2.71 -3.43
C VAL A 20 -11.25 -2.24 -2.01
N ALA A 21 -12.04 -1.17 -1.92
CA ALA A 21 -12.52 -0.63 -0.65
C ALA A 21 -13.39 -1.67 0.09
N GLY A 22 -13.34 -1.65 1.42
CA GLY A 22 -14.04 -2.60 2.28
C GLY A 22 -13.36 -3.97 2.43
N GLY A 23 -12.28 -4.24 1.68
CA GLY A 23 -11.44 -5.42 1.88
C GLY A 23 -10.52 -5.30 3.10
N PRO A 24 -9.83 -6.39 3.49
CA PRO A 24 -8.98 -6.41 4.69
C PRO A 24 -7.83 -5.39 4.66
N VAL A 25 -7.21 -5.18 3.49
CA VAL A 25 -6.12 -4.19 3.33
C VAL A 25 -6.63 -2.77 3.49
N ASP A 26 -7.81 -2.45 2.94
CA ASP A 26 -8.45 -1.14 3.07
C ASP A 26 -8.86 -0.86 4.52
N ALA A 27 -9.49 -1.84 5.17
CA ALA A 27 -9.87 -1.74 6.57
C ALA A 27 -8.65 -1.44 7.47
N ALA A 28 -7.54 -2.15 7.27
CA ALA A 28 -6.31 -1.89 7.99
C ALA A 28 -5.73 -0.49 7.71
N ALA A 29 -5.71 -0.05 6.45
CA ALA A 29 -5.25 1.28 6.08
C ALA A 29 -6.09 2.39 6.74
N ARG A 30 -7.41 2.22 6.81
CA ARG A 30 -8.32 3.17 7.45
C ARG A 30 -8.17 3.22 8.97
N VAL A 31 -7.82 2.10 9.61
CA VAL A 31 -7.47 2.08 11.04
C VAL A 31 -6.14 2.78 11.28
N PHE A 32 -5.18 2.62 10.38
CA PHE A 32 -3.84 3.22 10.52
C PHE A 32 -3.80 4.72 10.20
N ALA A 33 -4.54 5.18 9.20
CA ALA A 33 -4.48 6.55 8.68
C ALA A 33 -4.66 7.65 9.75
N PRO A 34 -5.60 7.55 10.72
CA PRO A 34 -5.72 8.56 11.78
C PRO A 34 -4.50 8.65 12.69
N ALA A 35 -3.84 7.53 12.98
CA ALA A 35 -2.61 7.53 13.78
C ALA A 35 -1.48 8.20 13.01
N LEU A 36 -1.28 7.82 11.75
CA LEU A 36 -0.29 8.47 10.88
C LEU A 36 -0.54 9.97 10.73
N SER A 37 -1.80 10.37 10.58
CA SER A 37 -2.19 11.78 10.47
C SER A 37 -1.81 12.60 11.70
N ARG A 38 -1.99 12.05 12.90
CA ARG A 38 -1.56 12.69 14.17
C ARG A 38 -0.04 12.85 14.25
N GLU A 39 0.70 11.80 13.90
CA GLU A 39 2.17 11.82 13.93
C GLU A 39 2.76 12.80 12.91
N LEU A 40 2.16 12.90 11.72
CA LEU A 40 2.64 13.80 10.67
C LEU A 40 2.16 15.24 10.83
N GLY A 41 1.11 15.49 11.63
CA GLY A 41 0.41 16.78 11.65
C GLY A 41 -0.23 17.14 10.31
N GLN A 42 -0.52 16.13 9.47
CA GLN A 42 -1.01 16.28 8.11
C GLN A 42 -2.27 15.45 7.90
N THR A 43 -3.12 15.87 6.97
CA THR A 43 -4.28 15.05 6.57
C THR A 43 -3.80 13.80 5.85
N VAL A 44 -4.22 12.62 6.31
CA VAL A 44 -3.95 11.33 5.63
C VAL A 44 -5.25 10.79 5.05
N VAL A 45 -5.28 10.58 3.73
CA VAL A 45 -6.46 10.08 3.01
C VAL A 45 -6.15 8.71 2.41
N VAL A 46 -7.04 7.73 2.60
CA VAL A 46 -6.93 6.40 1.97
C VAL A 46 -7.52 6.45 0.57
N GLU A 47 -6.71 6.11 -0.45
CA GLU A 47 -7.13 5.99 -1.85
C GLU A 47 -6.96 4.55 -2.35
N ASN A 48 -8.06 3.92 -2.78
CA ASN A 48 -8.02 2.58 -3.36
C ASN A 48 -7.77 2.64 -4.88
N ARG A 49 -6.68 2.04 -5.34
CA ARG A 49 -6.30 1.90 -6.77
C ARG A 49 -6.17 0.41 -7.12
N ALA A 50 -7.31 -0.26 -7.21
CA ALA A 50 -7.36 -1.72 -7.41
C ALA A 50 -6.98 -2.14 -8.84
N GLY A 51 -6.32 -3.29 -8.97
CA GLY A 51 -6.01 -3.90 -10.27
C GLY A 51 -4.72 -4.73 -10.24
N ALA A 52 -4.65 -5.78 -11.06
CA ALA A 52 -3.47 -6.62 -11.26
C ALA A 52 -2.81 -7.10 -9.94
N GLY A 53 -3.60 -7.54 -8.96
CA GLY A 53 -3.08 -8.00 -7.66
C GLY A 53 -2.32 -6.93 -6.87
N GLY A 54 -2.68 -5.66 -7.07
CA GLY A 54 -2.05 -4.48 -6.46
C GLY A 54 -0.91 -3.87 -7.26
N ALA A 55 -0.48 -4.49 -8.36
CA ALA A 55 0.62 -3.98 -9.18
C ALA A 55 0.32 -2.59 -9.77
N LEU A 56 -0.94 -2.30 -10.11
CA LEU A 56 -1.33 -0.99 -10.64
C LEU A 56 -1.07 0.12 -9.62
N ALA A 57 -1.48 -0.06 -8.36
CA ALA A 57 -1.21 0.91 -7.31
C ALA A 57 0.29 1.11 -7.09
N GLY A 58 1.05 0.02 -6.98
CA GLY A 58 2.51 0.10 -6.82
C GLY A 58 3.17 0.87 -7.96
N GLN A 59 2.75 0.64 -9.21
CA GLN A 59 3.24 1.40 -10.37
C GLN A 59 2.92 2.89 -10.27
N THR A 60 1.71 3.25 -9.85
CA THR A 60 1.33 4.66 -9.70
C THR A 60 2.18 5.37 -8.64
N VAL A 61 2.48 4.68 -7.53
CA VAL A 61 3.31 5.24 -6.46
C VAL A 61 4.77 5.38 -6.89
N VAL A 62 5.34 4.38 -7.58
CA VAL A 62 6.71 4.45 -8.11
C VAL A 62 6.88 5.63 -9.08
N LYS A 63 5.83 5.96 -9.84
CA LYS A 63 5.82 7.11 -10.77
C LYS A 63 5.46 8.44 -10.12
N SER A 64 5.06 8.44 -8.84
CA SER A 64 4.67 9.64 -8.12
C SER A 64 5.91 10.47 -7.74
N PRO A 65 5.76 11.78 -7.49
CA PRO A 65 6.86 12.60 -6.98
C PRO A 65 7.39 12.05 -5.64
N PRO A 66 8.72 11.91 -5.45
CA PRO A 66 9.32 11.35 -4.24
C PRO A 66 9.35 12.37 -3.08
N ASN A 67 8.21 13.03 -2.82
CA ASN A 67 8.07 14.10 -1.83
C ASN A 67 7.21 13.70 -0.62
N GLY A 68 6.85 12.41 -0.51
CA GLY A 68 6.04 11.87 0.58
C GLY A 68 4.52 12.13 0.47
N SER A 69 4.05 12.74 -0.62
CA SER A 69 2.61 12.99 -0.82
C SER A 69 1.81 11.72 -1.16
N GLU A 70 2.46 10.68 -1.70
CA GLU A 70 1.88 9.35 -1.87
C GLU A 70 2.75 8.31 -1.15
N ILE A 71 2.13 7.54 -0.26
CA ILE A 71 2.75 6.42 0.45
C ILE A 71 1.99 5.16 0.08
N PHE A 72 2.71 4.12 -0.35
CA PHE A 72 2.08 2.84 -0.67
C PHE A 72 1.82 2.03 0.61
N PHE A 73 0.55 1.72 0.88
CA PHE A 73 0.16 0.76 1.89
C PHE A 73 0.30 -0.66 1.31
N ALA A 74 1.54 -1.10 1.20
CA ALA A 74 1.91 -2.32 0.52
C ALA A 74 1.37 -3.57 1.25
N ALA A 75 0.63 -4.41 0.54
CA ALA A 75 0.28 -5.75 1.02
C ALA A 75 1.35 -6.77 0.61
N SER A 76 1.58 -7.78 1.45
CA SER A 76 2.59 -8.82 1.16
C SER A 76 2.43 -9.49 -0.21
N PRO A 77 1.22 -9.87 -0.69
CA PRO A 77 1.10 -10.54 -2.00
C PRO A 77 1.56 -9.67 -3.16
N THR A 78 1.30 -8.36 -3.12
CA THR A 78 1.75 -7.43 -4.17
C THR A 78 3.27 -7.33 -4.26
N MET A 79 3.95 -7.45 -3.11
CA MET A 79 5.40 -7.33 -3.02
C MET A 79 6.14 -8.65 -3.27
N THR A 80 5.52 -9.80 -2.95
CA THR A 80 6.22 -11.10 -2.94
C THR A 80 5.63 -12.17 -3.84
N ILE A 81 4.38 -12.04 -4.30
CA ILE A 81 3.72 -13.04 -5.17
C ILE A 81 3.52 -12.46 -6.56
N THR A 82 2.90 -11.29 -6.67
CA THR A 82 2.57 -10.63 -7.93
C THR A 82 3.76 -10.52 -8.91
N PRO A 83 5.00 -10.19 -8.48
CA PRO A 83 6.15 -10.13 -9.39
C PRO A 83 6.50 -11.47 -10.07
N HIS A 84 6.13 -12.60 -9.46
CA HIS A 84 6.46 -13.93 -9.97
C HIS A 84 5.35 -14.57 -10.81
N VAL A 85 4.12 -14.06 -10.70
CA VAL A 85 2.96 -14.61 -11.42
C VAL A 85 2.47 -13.69 -12.55
N LEU A 86 2.77 -12.40 -12.48
CA LEU A 86 2.39 -11.42 -13.49
C LEU A 86 3.52 -11.29 -14.53
N LYS A 87 3.27 -11.76 -15.77
CA LYS A 87 4.27 -11.74 -16.86
C LYS A 87 4.87 -10.36 -17.15
N ALA A 88 4.09 -9.30 -16.95
CA ALA A 88 4.48 -7.93 -17.26
C ALA A 88 4.39 -7.05 -16.00
N MET A 89 5.16 -7.40 -14.97
CA MET A 89 5.30 -6.56 -13.78
C MET A 89 5.97 -5.24 -14.18
N THR A 90 5.42 -4.12 -13.73
CA THR A 90 5.80 -2.79 -14.22
C THR A 90 6.71 -1.99 -13.28
N PHE A 91 7.13 -2.60 -12.17
CA PHE A 91 8.12 -2.07 -11.24
C PHE A 91 8.80 -3.22 -10.47
N ASP A 92 10.02 -3.01 -10.01
CA ASP A 92 10.76 -3.90 -9.12
C ASP A 92 10.56 -3.43 -7.66
N PRO A 93 9.82 -4.17 -6.82
CA PRO A 93 9.51 -3.73 -5.46
C PRO A 93 10.74 -3.52 -4.55
N LEU A 94 11.87 -4.17 -4.86
CA LEU A 94 13.11 -4.06 -4.06
C LEU A 94 13.99 -2.89 -4.51
N LYS A 95 13.90 -2.49 -5.79
CA LYS A 95 14.75 -1.42 -6.35
C LYS A 95 14.03 -0.09 -6.45
N ASP A 96 12.74 -0.11 -6.75
CA ASP A 96 11.97 1.08 -7.11
C ASP A 96 11.21 1.69 -5.91
N MET A 97 11.29 1.06 -4.73
CA MET A 97 10.61 1.52 -3.52
C MET A 97 11.56 1.58 -2.32
N THR A 98 11.35 2.57 -1.46
CA THR A 98 11.97 2.62 -0.12
C THR A 98 11.03 2.04 0.91
N ALA A 99 11.45 0.96 1.57
CA ALA A 99 10.68 0.38 2.67
C ALA A 99 10.68 1.32 3.88
N LEU A 100 9.49 1.61 4.42
CA LEU A 100 9.33 2.48 5.59
C LEU A 100 9.30 1.68 6.88
N ALA A 101 8.26 0.86 7.08
CA ALA A 101 8.11 0.02 8.26
C ALA A 101 7.10 -1.11 8.02
N PRO A 102 7.24 -2.27 8.68
CA PRO A 102 6.14 -3.20 8.87
C PRO A 102 5.14 -2.58 9.86
N ILE A 103 3.86 -2.59 9.52
CA ILE A 103 2.80 -1.90 10.28
C ILE A 103 1.76 -2.85 10.89
N LEU A 104 1.64 -4.07 10.36
CA LEU A 104 0.67 -5.04 10.82
C LEU A 104 1.13 -6.47 10.49
N SER A 105 0.61 -7.43 11.24
CA SER A 105 0.65 -8.85 10.95
C SER A 105 -0.78 -9.39 11.06
N TYR A 106 -1.13 -10.35 10.20
CA TYR A 106 -2.46 -10.95 10.16
C TYR A 106 -2.36 -12.43 9.82
N ALA A 107 -3.33 -13.21 10.28
CA ALA A 107 -3.48 -14.60 9.91
C ALA A 107 -4.39 -14.73 8.68
N ASN A 108 -4.02 -15.61 7.76
CA ASN A 108 -4.94 -16.11 6.75
C ASN A 108 -5.70 -17.30 7.33
N VAL A 109 -6.98 -17.42 7.01
CA VAL A 109 -7.83 -18.51 7.47
C VAL A 109 -8.44 -19.18 6.24
N LEU A 110 -8.35 -20.50 6.17
CA LEU A 110 -9.11 -21.28 5.21
C LEU A 110 -10.57 -21.31 5.67
N VAL A 111 -11.46 -20.77 4.87
CA VAL A 111 -12.89 -20.71 5.16
C VAL A 111 -13.63 -21.55 4.13
N THR A 112 -14.70 -22.19 4.59
CA THR A 112 -15.63 -22.95 3.76
C THR A 112 -17.07 -22.49 4.06
N PHE A 113 -18.01 -22.83 3.18
CA PHE A 113 -19.43 -22.70 3.49
C PHE A 113 -19.77 -23.57 4.71
N GLN A 114 -20.72 -23.11 5.54
CA GLN A 114 -21.08 -23.81 6.77
C GLN A 114 -21.44 -25.28 6.55
N ASP A 115 -22.08 -25.57 5.42
CA ASP A 115 -22.60 -26.90 5.07
C ASP A 115 -21.70 -27.68 4.09
N ILE A 116 -20.38 -27.47 4.10
CA ILE A 116 -19.51 -28.32 3.27
C ILE A 116 -19.50 -29.74 3.84
N PHE A 117 -20.04 -30.69 3.08
CA PHE A 117 -19.88 -32.11 3.39
C PHE A 117 -18.47 -32.53 3.01
N VAL A 118 -17.65 -32.85 4.01
CA VAL A 118 -16.36 -33.49 3.81
C VAL A 118 -16.63 -34.99 3.72
N TYR A 119 -16.51 -35.56 2.52
CA TYR A 119 -16.53 -37.02 2.33
C TYR A 119 -15.18 -37.63 2.68
#